data_AF-A0A969BX74-F1
#
_entry.id   AF-A0A969BX74-F1
#
_cell.length_a   1.000
_cell.length_b   1.000
_cell.length_c   1.000
_cell.angle_alpha   90.00
_cell.angle_beta   90.00
_cell.angle_gamma   90.00
#
_symmetry.space_group_name_H-M   'P 1'
#
loop_
_entity.id
_entity.type
_entity.pdbx_description
1 polymer ?
#
loop_
_entity_poly.entity_id
_entity_poly.type
_entity_poly.pdbx_seq_one_letter_code
_entity_poly.pdbx_strand_id
1 'polypeptide(L)' 'MCWWWEISPNDQSLFECFPMSVGVANVRDYVGQMDFLPRWVTEEKEGAGFCELVGLLLGE' A
#
# COMPACT_ATOMS: atom_id res chain seq x y z
N MET A 1 12.50 -10.24 -4.34
CA MET A 1 11.58 -9.10 -4.61
C MET A 1 11.09 -8.63 -3.25
N CYS A 2 11.48 -7.45 -2.78
CA CYS A 2 11.04 -6.94 -1.48
C CYS A 2 9.79 -6.09 -1.68
N TRP A 3 8.69 -6.50 -1.05
CA TRP A 3 7.43 -5.77 -1.03
C TRP A 3 7.32 -5.04 0.30
N TRP A 4 6.98 -3.75 0.25
CA TRP A 4 6.77 -2.91 1.43
C TRP A 4 5.29 -2.58 1.53
N TRP A 5 4.70 -2.81 2.70
CA TRP A 5 3.30 -2.57 2.99
C TRP A 5 3.21 -1.59 4.16
N GLU A 6 2.53 -0.47 3.95
CA GLU A 6 2.30 0.55 4.96
C GLU A 6 0.82 0.73 5.27
N ILE A 7 0.53 1.00 6.55
CA ILE A 7 -0.81 1.25 7.12
C ILE A 7 -0.92 2.65 7.74
N SER A 8 0.15 3.45 7.67
CA SER A 8 0.23 4.80 8.24
C SER A 8 0.62 5.79 7.13
N PRO A 9 0.31 7.09 7.26
CA PRO A 9 0.82 8.13 6.36
C PRO A 9 2.24 8.62 6.72
N ASN A 10 2.83 8.13 7.82
CA ASN A 10 4.10 8.61 8.35
C ASN A 10 5.34 8.12 7.58
N ASP A 11 5.27 7.01 6.85
CA ASP A 11 6.42 6.43 6.14
C ASP A 11 6.29 6.56 4.60
N GLN A 12 5.56 7.57 4.13
CA GLN A 12 5.37 7.90 2.69
C GLN A 12 6.67 7.93 1.88
N SER A 13 7.81 8.27 2.51
CA SER A 13 9.15 8.26 1.89
C SER A 13 9.59 6.87 1.42
N LEU A 14 8.99 5.80 1.96
CA LEU A 14 9.25 4.43 1.52
C LEU A 14 8.52 4.11 0.21
N PHE A 15 7.43 4.81 -0.13
CA PHE A 15 6.81 4.69 -1.44
C PHE A 15 7.71 5.20 -2.57
N GLU A 16 8.59 6.16 -2.28
CA GLU A 16 9.62 6.62 -3.22
C GLU A 16 10.76 5.59 -3.37
N CYS A 17 11.23 5.02 -2.25
CA CYS A 17 12.33 4.05 -2.24
C CYS A 17 11.96 2.69 -2.84
N PHE A 18 10.68 2.28 -2.74
CA PHE A 18 10.22 0.98 -3.22
C PHE A 18 9.28 1.14 -4.42
N PRO A 19 9.76 0.87 -5.66
CA PRO A 19 8.91 0.94 -6.85
C PRO A 19 7.80 -0.12 -6.82
N MET A 20 7.95 -1.15 -5.99
CA MET A 20 6.95 -2.19 -5.75
C MET A 20 6.16 -1.94 -4.45
N SER A 21 5.74 -0.70 -4.22
CA SER A 21 4.96 -0.32 -3.04
C SER A 21 3.47 -0.62 -3.19
N VAL A 22 2.85 -1.18 -2.15
CA VAL A 22 1.41 -1.44 -2.10
C VAL A 22 0.82 -0.79 -0.85
N GLY A 23 -0.19 0.05 -1.05
CA GLY A 23 -1.02 0.61 0.02
C GLY A 23 -2.38 -0.10 0.08
N VAL A 24 -3.00 -0.07 1.25
CA VAL A 24 -4.42 -0.46 1.39
C VAL A 24 -5.33 0.70 1.05
N ALA A 25 -6.63 0.44 0.86
CA ALA A 25 -7.58 1.46 0.42
C ALA A 25 -7.65 2.70 1.32
N ASN A 26 -7.22 2.61 2.59
CA ASN A 26 -7.07 3.77 3.49
C ASN A 26 -6.17 4.85 2.91
N VAL A 27 -5.17 4.50 2.09
CA VAL A 27 -4.27 5.50 1.50
C VAL A 27 -5.04 6.51 0.65
N ARG A 28 -6.19 6.12 0.06
CA ARG A 28 -7.08 7.02 -0.70
C ARG A 28 -7.59 8.18 0.14
N ASP A 29 -7.80 7.97 1.45
CA ASP A 29 -8.23 9.01 2.38
C ASP A 29 -7.12 10.05 2.65
N TYR A 30 -5.85 9.71 2.36
CA TYR A 30 -4.67 10.55 2.62
C TYR A 30 -3.96 11.05 1.35
N VAL A 31 -4.43 10.70 0.14
CA VAL A 31 -3.80 11.10 -1.14
C VAL A 31 -3.59 12.62 -1.24
N GLY A 32 -4.48 13.43 -0.67
CA GLY A 32 -4.36 14.89 -0.67
C GLY A 32 -3.38 15.47 0.36
N GLN A 33 -2.79 14.63 1.21
CA GLN A 33 -1.90 15.01 2.32
C GLN A 33 -0.52 14.34 2.21
N MET A 34 -0.27 13.59 1.15
CA MET A 34 0.95 12.82 0.93
C MET A 34 1.65 13.27 -0.35
N ASP A 35 2.97 13.46 -0.29
CA ASP A 35 3.82 13.80 -1.42
C ASP A 35 4.17 12.56 -2.26
N PHE A 36 4.23 11.39 -1.61
CA PHE A 36 4.56 10.12 -2.24
C PHE A 36 3.42 9.12 -2.05
N LEU A 37 3.02 8.48 -3.15
CA LEU A 37 1.90 7.54 -3.17
C LEU A 37 2.39 6.13 -3.53
N PRO A 38 1.77 5.08 -2.99
CA PRO A 38 2.11 3.72 -3.34
C PRO A 38 1.80 3.44 -4.81
N ARG A 39 2.57 2.54 -5.42
CA ARG A 39 2.40 2.16 -6.83
C ARG A 39 1.08 1.41 -7.08
N TRP A 40 0.65 0.61 -6.12
CA TRP A 40 -0.62 -0.11 -6.16
C TRP A 40 -1.43 0.14 -4.89
N VAL A 41 -2.75 0.10 -5.05
CA VAL A 41 -3.68 0.25 -3.94
C VAL A 41 -4.72 -0.85 -4.01
N THR A 42 -4.87 -1.59 -2.92
CA THR A 42 -5.88 -2.66 -2.80
C THR A 42 -7.29 -2.07 -2.76
N GLU A 43 -8.31 -2.90 -3.03
CA GLU A 43 -9.71 -2.47 -2.97
C GLU A 43 -10.17 -2.30 -1.51
N GLU A 44 -9.76 -3.23 -0.65
CA GLU A 44 -10.19 -3.27 0.74
C GLU A 44 -9.30 -2.43 1.68
N LYS A 45 -9.89 -2.02 2.82
CA LYS A 45 -9.23 -1.23 3.87
C LYS A 45 -8.55 -2.14 4.91
N GLU A 46 -7.58 -1.57 5.63
CA GLU A 46 -6.94 -2.17 6.81
C GLU A 46 -6.46 -3.61 6.57
N GLY A 47 -6.75 -4.54 7.49
CA GLY A 47 -6.35 -5.94 7.38
C GLY A 47 -7.02 -6.70 6.23
N ALA A 48 -8.18 -6.25 5.72
CA ALA A 48 -8.82 -6.89 4.57
C ALA A 48 -8.04 -6.62 3.28
N GLY A 49 -7.55 -5.39 3.10
CA GLY A 49 -6.64 -5.04 1.99
C GLY A 49 -5.33 -5.82 2.04
N PHE A 50 -4.86 -6.20 3.23
CA PHE A 50 -3.72 -7.10 3.33
C PHE A 50 -4.01 -8.50 2.82
N CYS A 51 -5.12 -9.09 3.26
CA CYS A 51 -5.51 -10.42 2.84
C CYS A 51 -5.66 -10.47 1.32
N GLU A 52 -6.19 -9.40 0.71
CA GLU A 52 -6.24 -9.21 -0.74
C GLU A 52 -4.82 -9.22 -1.36
N LEU A 53 -3.89 -8.41 -0.83
CA LEU A 53 -2.49 -8.40 -1.29
C LEU A 53 -1.83 -9.78 -1.15
N VAL A 54 -2.03 -10.47 -0.02
CA VAL A 54 -1.48 -11.80 0.22
C VAL A 54 -2.07 -12.82 -0.77
N GLY A 55 -3.37 -12.76 -1.05
CA GLY A 55 -4.00 -13.58 -2.08
C GLY A 55 -3.38 -13.35 -3.45
N LEU A 56 -3.21 -12.09 -3.85
CA LEU A 56 -2.55 -11.72 -5.10
C LEU A 56 -1.10 -12.20 -5.18
N LEU A 57 -0.36 -12.16 -4.07
CA LEU A 57 1.04 -12.61 -4.01
C LEU A 57 1.17 -14.13 -4.01
N LEU A 58 0.24 -14.84 -3.37
CA LEU A 58 0.22 -16.29 -3.32
C LEU A 58 -0.38 -16.92 -4.60
N GLY A 59 -1.09 -16.13 -5.42
CA GLY A 59 -1.72 -16.59 -6.66
C GLY A 59 -2.99 -17.40 -6.43
N GLU A 60 -3.68 -17.12 -5.32
CA GLU A 60 -4.97 -17.73 -4.94
C GLU A 60 -6.14 -17.00 -5.60
#